data_AF-A0A180GGN9-F1
#
_entry.id   AF-A0A180GGN9-F1
#
_cell.length_a   1.000
_cell.length_b   1.000
_cell.length_c   1.000
_cell.angle_alpha   90.00
_cell.angle_beta   90.00
_cell.angle_gamma   90.00
#
_symmetry.space_group_name_H-M   'P 1'
#
loop_
_entity.id
_entity.type
_entity.pdbx_description
1 polymer ?
#
loop_
_entity_poly.entity_id
_entity_poly.type
_entity_poly.pdbx_seq_one_letter_code
_entity_poly.pdbx_strand_id
1 'polypeptide(L)'
;MSCLDKWKTNLWNLAGIPAPPNNSKTNDTIVFGYLVAWFLGEFASRKTSKVIIGHFHEWLAGLAIPLCCKHQINITTIFATHTTLLGRYLCAGSVDLYNNLQYFDVNHKAGKRGIYHRYCVKRASTHCADEFPSRPAVRTALSAK
;
A
#
# COMPACT_ATOMS: atom_id res chain seq x y z
N MET A 1 6.96 9.62 -24.18
CA MET A 1 6.31 8.94 -23.04
C MET A 1 7.20 9.14 -21.83
N SER A 2 6.72 9.82 -20.78
CA SER A 2 7.55 10.11 -19.61
C SER A 2 7.84 8.81 -18.83
N CYS A 3 8.94 8.76 -18.05
CA CYS A 3 9.25 7.60 -17.20
C CYS A 3 8.10 7.27 -16.25
N LEU A 4 7.42 8.31 -15.75
CA LEU A 4 6.26 8.21 -14.88
C LEU A 4 5.08 7.48 -15.54
N ASP A 5 4.81 7.72 -16.83
CA ASP A 5 3.71 7.06 -17.53
C ASP A 5 3.95 5.55 -17.65
N LYS A 6 5.21 5.14 -17.87
CA LYS A 6 5.58 3.72 -17.91
C LYS A 6 5.37 3.06 -16.54
N TRP A 7 5.79 3.72 -15.46
CA TRP A 7 5.59 3.23 -14.09
C TRP A 7 4.12 3.17 -13.70
N LYS A 8 3.29 4.13 -14.12
CA LYS A 8 1.83 4.08 -13.92
C LYS A 8 1.19 2.88 -14.60
N THR A 9 1.54 2.64 -15.86
CA THR A 9 1.02 1.47 -16.61
C THR A 9 1.48 0.17 -15.97
N ASN A 10 2.75 0.07 -15.59
CA ASN A 10 3.29 -1.09 -14.91
C ASN A 10 2.58 -1.35 -13.57
N LEU A 11 2.34 -0.31 -12.78
CA LEU A 11 1.65 -0.40 -11.49
C LEU A 11 0.21 -0.92 -11.65
N TRP A 12 -0.51 -0.46 -12.68
CA TRP A 12 -1.83 -0.98 -13.02
C TRP A 12 -1.78 -2.47 -13.34
N ASN A 13 -0.82 -2.90 -14.16
CA ASN A 13 -0.68 -4.30 -14.56
C ASN A 13 -0.27 -5.22 -13.39
N LEU A 14 0.56 -4.73 -12.46
CA LEU A 14 1.06 -5.54 -11.34
C LEU A 14 0.07 -5.62 -10.17
N ALA A 15 -0.55 -4.50 -9.81
CA ALA A 15 -1.30 -4.35 -8.55
C ALA A 15 -2.74 -3.85 -8.75
N GLY A 16 -3.16 -3.52 -9.98
CA GLY A 16 -4.51 -3.00 -10.25
C GLY A 16 -4.78 -1.65 -9.59
N ILE A 17 -3.74 -0.86 -9.31
CA ILE A 17 -3.85 0.43 -8.62
C ILE A 17 -4.02 1.54 -9.67
N PRO A 18 -5.16 2.25 -9.70
CA PRO A 18 -5.37 3.34 -10.63
C PRO A 18 -4.58 4.59 -10.20
N ALA A 19 -3.98 5.29 -11.14
CA ALA A 19 -3.18 6.50 -10.90
C ALA A 19 -3.68 7.68 -11.76
N PRO A 20 -4.57 8.53 -11.22
CA PRO A 20 -5.08 9.68 -11.97
C PRO A 20 -3.96 10.69 -12.28
N PRO A 21 -3.87 11.23 -13.51
CA PRO A 21 -2.75 12.08 -13.95
C PRO A 21 -2.64 13.38 -13.15
N ASN A 22 -3.78 13.96 -12.75
CA ASN A 22 -3.86 15.27 -12.10
C ASN A 22 -3.53 15.25 -10.59
N ASN A 23 -3.07 14.12 -10.04
CA ASN A 23 -2.80 13.99 -8.60
C ASN A 23 -1.29 13.90 -8.32
N SER A 24 -0.67 15.05 -8.04
CA SER A 24 0.76 15.17 -7.72
C SER A 24 1.20 14.22 -6.60
N LYS A 25 0.48 14.18 -5.48
CA LYS A 25 0.81 13.31 -4.34
C LYS A 25 0.88 11.82 -4.71
N THR A 26 0.00 11.38 -5.61
CA THR A 26 0.00 9.99 -6.09
C THR A 26 1.18 9.76 -7.03
N ASN A 27 1.48 10.73 -7.89
CA ASN A 27 2.65 10.66 -8.77
C ASN A 27 3.95 10.57 -7.95
N ASP A 28 4.09 11.39 -6.90
CA ASP A 28 5.27 11.38 -6.02
C ASP A 28 5.39 10.05 -5.29
N THR A 29 4.26 9.50 -4.81
CA THR A 29 4.20 8.16 -4.19
C THR A 29 4.67 7.07 -5.16
N ILE A 30 4.30 7.18 -6.44
CA ILE A 30 4.73 6.25 -7.48
C ILE A 30 6.23 6.34 -7.68
N VAL A 31 6.75 7.53 -7.92
CA VAL A 31 8.19 7.75 -8.12
C VAL A 31 8.97 7.23 -6.91
N PHE A 32 8.56 7.60 -5.70
CA PHE A 32 9.21 7.17 -4.46
C PHE A 32 9.18 5.65 -4.30
N GLY A 33 8.02 5.01 -4.51
CA GLY A 33 7.87 3.56 -4.39
C GLY A 33 8.76 2.78 -5.34
N TYR A 34 8.84 3.20 -6.60
CA TYR A 34 9.70 2.56 -7.61
C TYR A 34 11.19 2.76 -7.30
N LEU A 35 11.61 3.96 -6.89
CA LEU A 35 13.00 4.22 -6.53
C LEU A 35 13.44 3.41 -5.30
N VAL A 36 12.59 3.32 -4.27
CA VAL A 36 12.89 2.54 -3.07
C VAL A 36 12.91 1.05 -3.38
N ALA A 37 11.95 0.53 -4.15
CA ALA A 37 11.94 -0.88 -4.56
C ALA A 37 13.19 -1.24 -5.37
N TRP A 38 13.63 -0.35 -6.28
CA TRP A 38 14.85 -0.55 -7.04
C TRP A 38 16.09 -0.54 -6.13
N PHE A 39 16.23 0.46 -5.26
CA PHE A 39 17.34 0.52 -4.30
C PHE A 39 17.41 -0.73 -3.43
N LEU A 40 16.26 -1.16 -2.90
CA LEU A 40 16.15 -2.35 -2.07
C LEU A 40 16.50 -3.63 -2.85
N GLY A 41 16.10 -3.74 -4.11
CA GLY A 41 16.49 -4.84 -5.00
C GLY A 41 18.01 -4.92 -5.21
N GLU A 42 18.64 -3.79 -5.52
CA GLU A 42 20.11 -3.70 -5.67
C GLU A 42 20.84 -3.95 -4.34
N PHE A 43 20.28 -3.50 -3.23
CA PHE A 43 20.89 -3.70 -1.91
C PHE A 43 20.81 -5.17 -1.50
N ALA A 44 19.67 -5.83 -1.70
CA ALA A 44 19.46 -7.24 -1.41
C ALA A 44 20.31 -8.16 -2.30
N SER A 45 20.52 -7.80 -3.57
CA SER A 45 21.38 -8.59 -4.47
C SER A 45 22.85 -8.59 -4.05
N ARG A 46 23.33 -7.49 -3.45
CA ARG A 46 24.73 -7.33 -3.00
C ARG A 46 24.97 -7.81 -1.57
N LYS A 47 23.95 -7.83 -0.71
CA LYS A 47 24.06 -8.21 0.71
C LYS A 47 23.33 -9.53 0.95
N THR A 48 24.06 -10.63 0.81
CA THR A 48 23.52 -11.99 0.97
C THR A 48 23.61 -12.54 2.40
N SER A 49 24.39 -11.92 3.28
CA SER A 49 24.70 -12.48 4.61
C SER A 49 23.81 -11.99 5.75
N LYS A 50 22.95 -10.99 5.52
CA LYS A 50 22.10 -10.40 6.56
C LYS A 50 20.64 -10.35 6.11
N VAL A 51 19.74 -10.55 7.06
CA VAL A 51 18.31 -10.31 6.86
C VAL A 51 18.07 -8.82 6.73
N ILE A 52 17.35 -8.42 5.69
CA ILE A 52 16.99 -7.03 5.42
C ILE A 52 15.53 -6.84 5.81
N ILE A 53 15.26 -5.87 6.68
CA ILE A 53 13.91 -5.51 7.11
C ILE A 53 13.58 -4.11 6.62
N GLY A 54 12.57 -4.00 5.76
CA GLY A 54 12.04 -2.72 5.26
C GLY A 54 10.78 -2.33 6.04
N HIS A 55 10.86 -1.28 6.86
CA HIS A 55 9.72 -0.76 7.59
C HIS A 55 9.15 0.47 6.87
N PHE A 56 7.89 0.38 6.44
CA PHE A 56 7.20 1.43 5.70
C PHE A 56 6.07 2.01 6.54
N HIS A 57 6.07 3.34 6.67
CA HIS A 57 5.05 4.10 7.38
C HIS A 57 4.12 4.80 6.40
N GLU A 58 2.83 4.52 6.52
CA GLU A 58 1.74 5.10 5.72
C GLU A 58 1.74 4.78 4.22
N TRP A 59 0.60 5.05 3.58
CA TRP A 59 0.35 4.73 2.18
C TRP A 59 1.29 5.46 1.19
N LEU A 60 1.85 6.61 1.58
CA LEU A 60 2.79 7.37 0.76
C LEU A 60 4.13 6.64 0.56
N ALA A 61 4.58 5.88 1.57
CA ALA A 61 5.77 5.04 1.48
C ALA A 61 5.43 3.58 1.12
N GLY A 62 4.19 3.17 1.35
CA GLY A 62 3.76 1.77 1.22
C GLY A 62 3.78 1.20 -0.19
N LEU A 63 3.91 2.01 -1.25
CA LEU A 63 3.89 1.52 -2.62
C LEU A 63 5.08 0.60 -2.96
N ALA A 64 6.21 0.75 -2.26
CA ALA A 64 7.36 -0.12 -2.46
C ALA A 64 7.07 -1.58 -2.06
N ILE A 65 6.18 -1.82 -1.10
CA ILE A 65 5.85 -3.17 -0.60
C ILE A 65 5.28 -4.08 -1.71
N PRO A 66 4.17 -3.73 -2.40
CA PRO A 66 3.64 -4.58 -3.46
C PRO A 66 4.63 -4.76 -4.61
N LEU A 67 5.48 -3.76 -4.88
CA LEU A 67 6.55 -3.89 -5.88
C LEU A 67 7.59 -4.93 -5.43
N CYS A 68 8.11 -4.83 -4.20
CA CYS A 68 9.06 -5.80 -3.65
C CYS A 68 8.50 -7.22 -3.61
N CYS A 69 7.23 -7.37 -3.22
CA CYS A 69 6.53 -8.66 -3.20
C CYS A 69 6.39 -9.25 -4.62
N LYS A 70 5.99 -8.46 -5.62
CA LYS A 70 5.84 -8.92 -7.01
C LYS A 70 7.17 -9.22 -7.70
N HIS A 71 8.22 -8.47 -7.36
CA HIS A 71 9.57 -8.72 -7.86
C HIS A 71 10.33 -9.80 -7.06
N GLN A 72 9.70 -10.41 -6.04
CA GLN A 72 10.29 -11.45 -5.18
C GLN A 72 11.66 -11.04 -4.61
N ILE A 73 11.78 -9.78 -4.18
CA ILE A 73 13.00 -9.27 -3.57
C ILE A 73 13.15 -9.89 -2.18
N ASN A 74 14.34 -10.42 -1.86
CA ASN A 74 14.62 -11.09 -0.59
C ASN A 74 14.74 -10.11 0.59
N ILE A 75 13.60 -9.54 1.00
CA ILE A 75 13.47 -8.55 2.08
C ILE A 75 12.19 -8.85 2.85
N THR A 76 12.24 -8.73 4.17
CA THR A 76 11.05 -8.76 5.02
C THR A 76 10.47 -7.36 5.14
N THR A 77 9.19 -7.19 4.85
CA THR A 77 8.52 -5.89 4.82
C THR A 77 7.52 -5.75 5.97
N ILE A 78 7.58 -4.62 6.67
CA ILE A 78 6.64 -4.25 7.74
C ILE A 78 5.88 -3.02 7.29
N PHE A 79 4.55 -3.05 7.38
CA PHE A 79 3.70 -1.91 7.08
C PHE A 79 3.00 -1.39 8.34
N ALA A 80 3.30 -0.16 8.72
CA ALA A 80 2.62 0.54 9.79
C ALA A 80 1.81 1.71 9.22
N THR A 81 0.58 1.88 9.69
CA THR A 81 -0.25 3.03 9.30
C THR A 81 -0.89 3.64 10.53
N HIS A 82 -0.82 4.95 10.65
CA HIS A 82 -1.31 5.71 11.80
C HIS A 82 -2.83 5.86 11.74
N THR A 83 -3.44 5.91 10.54
CA THR A 83 -4.91 5.99 10.41
C THR A 83 -5.42 5.43 9.09
N THR A 84 -6.60 4.80 9.09
CA THR A 84 -7.28 4.45 7.83
C THR A 84 -7.85 5.69 7.17
N LEU A 85 -7.48 5.90 5.90
CA LEU A 85 -8.03 6.96 5.05
C LEU A 85 -9.55 6.94 5.14
N LEU A 86 -10.16 5.77 4.92
CA LEU A 86 -11.60 5.61 4.98
C LEU A 86 -12.17 5.84 6.40
N GLY A 87 -11.49 5.38 7.45
CA GLY A 87 -11.91 5.57 8.84
C GLY A 87 -12.07 7.05 9.21
N ARG A 88 -11.09 7.90 8.87
CA ARG A 88 -11.20 9.36 9.09
C ARG A 88 -12.45 9.96 8.40
N TYR A 89 -12.72 9.55 7.16
CA TYR A 89 -13.86 10.07 6.39
C TYR A 89 -15.21 9.51 6.83
N LEU A 90 -15.25 8.32 7.44
CA LEU A 90 -16.48 7.75 7.97
C LEU A 90 -16.81 8.36 9.34
N CYS A 91 -15.81 8.58 10.22
CA CYS A 91 -16.05 9.24 11.50
C CYS A 91 -16.57 10.68 11.35
N ALA A 92 -16.11 11.41 10.32
CA ALA A 92 -16.60 12.75 10.02
C ALA A 92 -18.03 12.78 9.43
N GLY A 93 -18.56 11.63 8.99
CA GLY A 93 -19.85 11.53 8.33
C GLY A 93 -21.03 11.21 9.24
N SER A 94 -20.85 11.24 10.57
CA SER A 94 -21.88 10.90 11.57
C SER A 94 -22.56 9.54 11.34
N VAL A 95 -21.83 8.60 10.75
CA VAL A 95 -22.31 7.23 10.51
C VAL A 95 -21.88 6.34 11.66
N ASP A 96 -22.75 5.44 12.08
CA ASP A 96 -22.44 4.43 13.08
C ASP A 96 -21.46 3.39 12.52
N LEU A 97 -20.17 3.74 12.61
CA LEU A 97 -19.06 3.05 11.99
C LEU A 97 -18.82 1.66 12.59
N TYR A 98 -18.83 1.58 13.92
CA TYR A 98 -18.42 0.37 14.63
C TYR A 98 -19.47 -0.73 14.55
N ASN A 99 -20.76 -0.38 14.49
CA ASN A 99 -21.84 -1.36 14.42
C ASN A 99 -22.11 -1.87 12.99
N ASN A 100 -21.76 -1.10 11.96
CA ASN A 100 -22.06 -1.44 10.57
C ASN A 100 -20.83 -1.78 9.72
N LEU A 101 -19.66 -1.98 10.34
CA LEU A 101 -18.38 -2.14 9.63
C LEU A 101 -18.45 -3.21 8.51
N GLN A 102 -19.11 -4.33 8.79
CA GLN A 102 -19.26 -5.46 7.86
C GLN A 102 -20.17 -5.19 6.65
N TYR A 103 -21.05 -4.19 6.73
CA TYR A 103 -21.99 -3.85 5.65
C TYR A 103 -21.48 -2.72 4.75
N PHE A 104 -20.32 -2.14 5.06
CA PHE A 104 -19.76 -1.06 4.27
C PHE A 104 -19.06 -1.58 3.01
N ASP A 105 -19.57 -1.18 1.86
CA ASP A 105 -18.81 -1.25 0.62
C ASP A 105 -17.69 -0.18 0.63
N VAL A 106 -16.52 -0.61 1.07
CA VAL A 106 -15.29 0.19 1.14
C VAL A 106 -14.85 0.74 -0.22
N ASN A 107 -15.09 0.02 -1.31
CA ASN A 107 -14.70 0.44 -2.66
C ASN A 107 -15.64 1.55 -3.15
N HIS A 108 -16.95 1.35 -3.01
CA HIS A 108 -17.95 2.36 -3.37
C HIS A 108 -17.77 3.66 -2.57
N LYS A 109 -17.55 3.55 -1.24
CA LYS A 109 -17.36 4.71 -0.36
C LYS A 109 -16.06 5.46 -0.62
N ALA A 110 -15.01 4.78 -1.06
CA ALA A 110 -13.75 5.40 -1.48
C ALA A 110 -13.87 6.06 -2.86
N GLY A 111 -14.60 5.42 -3.79
CA GLY A 111 -14.92 5.97 -5.11
C GLY A 111 -15.75 7.25 -5.03
N LYS A 112 -16.85 7.24 -4.27
CA LYS A 112 -17.72 8.42 -4.07
C LYS A 112 -16.98 9.64 -3.53
N ARG A 113 -15.90 9.43 -2.77
CA ARG A 113 -15.08 10.49 -2.17
C ARG A 113 -13.84 10.86 -2.99
N GLY A 114 -13.62 10.22 -4.14
CA GLY A 114 -12.45 10.48 -4.99
C GLY A 114 -11.12 10.00 -4.40
N ILE A 115 -11.13 9.15 -3.37
CA ILE A 115 -9.92 8.65 -2.69
C ILE A 115 -9.56 7.21 -3.04
N TYR A 116 -10.28 6.61 -4.01
CA TYR A 116 -10.13 5.20 -4.39
C TYR A 116 -8.68 4.80 -4.72
N HIS A 117 -7.97 5.62 -5.49
CA HIS A 117 -6.55 5.39 -5.82
C HIS A 117 -5.65 5.26 -4.57
N ARG A 118 -5.83 6.14 -3.58
CA ARG A 118 -5.06 6.10 -2.31
C ARG A 118 -5.43 4.90 -1.46
N TYR A 119 -6.72 4.58 -1.44
CA TYR A 119 -7.23 3.40 -0.76
C TYR A 119 -6.65 2.11 -1.35
N CYS A 120 -6.59 1.99 -2.68
CA CYS A 120 -5.98 0.84 -3.36
C CYS A 120 -4.50 0.68 -3.00
N VAL A 121 -3.72 1.77 -2.96
CA VAL A 121 -2.31 1.72 -2.51
C VAL A 121 -2.22 1.15 -1.10
N LYS A 122 -2.94 1.75 -0.15
CA LYS A 122 -2.92 1.31 1.25
C LYS A 122 -3.34 -0.15 1.42
N ARG A 123 -4.39 -0.56 0.71
CA ARG A 123 -4.89 -1.94 0.72
C ARG A 123 -3.84 -2.89 0.17
N ALA A 124 -3.23 -2.57 -0.97
CA ALA A 124 -2.16 -3.38 -1.56
C ALA A 124 -0.94 -3.50 -0.64
N SER A 125 -0.48 -2.39 -0.04
CA SER A 125 0.62 -2.40 0.92
C SER A 125 0.35 -3.28 2.13
N THR A 126 -0.88 -3.26 2.65
CA THR A 126 -1.25 -4.08 3.82
C THR A 126 -1.32 -5.56 3.46
N HIS A 127 -1.85 -5.90 2.26
CA HIS A 127 -1.96 -7.28 1.81
C HIS A 127 -0.63 -7.91 1.35
N CYS A 128 0.32 -7.09 0.90
CA CYS A 128 1.62 -7.55 0.41
C CYS A 128 2.73 -7.47 1.46
N ALA A 129 2.47 -6.88 2.63
CA ALA A 129 3.44 -6.85 3.73
C ALA A 129 3.57 -8.25 4.35
N ASP A 130 4.79 -8.60 4.78
CA ASP A 130 5.05 -9.87 5.42
C ASP A 130 4.42 -9.88 6.82
N GLU A 131 3.58 -10.88 7.09
CA GLU A 131 3.14 -11.16 8.45
C GLU A 131 4.31 -11.82 9.20
N PHE A 132 4.68 -11.29 10.38
CA PHE A 132 5.68 -11.92 11.25
C PHE A 132 5.37 -13.42 11.41
N PRO A 133 6.36 -14.35 11.38
CA PRO A 133 6.11 -15.76 11.60
C PRO A 133 5.88 -15.99 13.10
N SER A 134 4.70 -15.66 13.61
CA SER A 134 4.29 -15.99 14.97
C SER A 134 2.87 -16.56 15.00
N ARG A 135 2.79 -17.87 14.72
CA ARG A 135 1.67 -18.79 15.00
C ARG A 135 0.33 -18.52 14.28
N PRO A 136 -0.48 -19.56 13.99
CA PRO A 136 -1.71 -19.38 13.23
C PRO A 136 -2.72 -18.59 14.06
N ALA A 137 -3.38 -17.64 13.41
CA ALA A 137 -4.49 -16.84 13.92
C ALA A 137 -4.15 -15.76 14.96
N VAL A 138 -3.64 -14.60 14.51
CA VAL A 138 -4.29 -13.29 14.78
C VAL A 138 -3.98 -12.35 13.62
N ARG A 139 -4.96 -12.17 12.73
CA ARG A 139 -4.93 -11.17 11.66
C ARG A 139 -5.11 -9.78 12.29
N THR A 140 -4.06 -9.19 12.85
CA THR A 140 -4.12 -7.82 13.39
C THR A 140 -3.85 -6.79 12.30
N ALA A 141 -4.65 -6.87 11.22
CA ALA A 141 -4.98 -5.68 10.46
C ALA A 141 -6.08 -4.96 11.26
N LEU A 142 -5.71 -4.16 12.27
CA LEU A 142 -6.64 -3.21 12.85
C LEU A 142 -7.08 -2.26 11.71
N SER A 143 -8.31 -2.49 11.23
CA SER A 143 -9.02 -1.73 10.19
C SER A 143 -8.73 -2.08 8.71
N ALA A 144 -8.70 -3.38 8.35
CA ALA A 144 -8.96 -3.81 6.96
C ALA A 144 -9.78 -5.10 6.87
N LYS A 145 -10.89 -5.15 7.63
CA LYS A 145 -12.08 -5.93 7.26
C LYS A 145 -13.16 -4.93 6.89
#